data_AF-A0A965VGQ7-F1
#
_entry.id   AF-A0A965VGQ7-F1
#
_cell.length_a   1.000
_cell.length_b   1.000
_cell.length_c   1.000
_cell.angle_alpha   90.00
_cell.angle_beta   90.00
_cell.angle_gamma   90.00
#
_symmetry.space_group_name_H-M   'P 1'
#
loop_
_entity.id
_entity.type
_entity.pdbx_description
1 polymer ?
#
loop_
_entity_poly.entity_id
_entity_poly.type
_entity_poly.pdbx_seq_one_letter_code
_entity_poly.pdbx_strand_id
1 'polypeptide(L)'
;MIARFFIPLVFLFSASLDATSISTNLLNDQLKRNYSFVERSLNESEMQIGNSAGKILFKNDEVIIQVLTPFEENYRINKETIEIHDVFLDQKQTIEIDQINNFFLDLLIEGVDEDSETYSVRIIQDSTIKI
;
A
#
# COMPACT_ATOMS: atom_id res chain seq x y z
N MET A 1 16.21 33.92 62.00
CA MET A 1 16.78 33.95 60.63
C MET A 1 16.04 32.89 59.83
N ILE A 2 15.21 33.29 58.87
CA ILE A 2 14.22 32.42 58.20
C ILE A 2 14.94 31.49 57.23
N ALA A 3 14.87 30.18 57.47
CA ALA A 3 15.37 29.16 56.55
C ALA A 3 14.49 29.17 55.29
N ARG A 4 15.05 29.60 54.17
CA ARG A 4 14.39 29.61 52.86
C ARG A 4 14.38 28.17 52.33
N PHE A 5 13.23 27.51 52.40
CA PHE A 5 12.98 26.26 51.70
C PHE A 5 12.88 26.55 50.20
N PHE A 6 13.90 26.16 49.43
CA PHE A 6 13.82 26.08 47.98
C PHE A 6 13.12 24.77 47.61
N ILE A 7 11.87 24.86 47.15
CA ILE A 7 11.18 23.74 46.51
C ILE A 7 11.51 23.83 45.01
N PRO A 8 12.21 22.85 44.41
CA PRO A 8 12.37 22.80 42.96
C PRO A 8 11.01 22.44 42.35
N LEU A 9 10.46 23.36 41.54
CA LEU A 9 9.27 23.16 40.74
C LEU A 9 9.60 22.18 39.61
N VAL A 10 9.37 20.88 39.84
CA VAL A 10 9.46 19.86 38.79
C VAL A 10 8.23 20.01 37.91
N PHE A 11 8.39 20.67 36.75
CA PHE A 11 7.40 20.60 35.68
C PHE A 11 7.41 19.19 35.10
N LEU A 12 6.43 18.37 35.50
CA LEU A 12 6.10 17.14 34.79
C LEU A 12 5.44 17.53 33.46
N PHE A 13 6.24 17.59 32.41
CA PHE A 13 5.74 17.78 31.04
C PHE A 13 5.19 16.44 30.55
N SER A 14 3.92 16.17 30.85
CA SER A 14 3.20 15.04 30.28
C SER A 14 2.75 15.42 28.86
N ALA A 15 3.59 15.20 27.85
CA ALA A 15 3.11 15.22 26.48
C ALA A 15 2.30 13.93 26.26
N SER A 16 0.97 14.03 26.27
CA SER A 16 0.12 12.97 25.74
C SER A 16 0.34 12.92 24.23
N LEU A 17 1.06 11.90 23.77
CA LEU A 17 1.06 11.54 22.36
C LEU A 17 -0.31 10.93 22.09
N ASP A 18 -1.21 11.69 21.44
CA ASP A 18 -2.40 11.09 20.84
C ASP A 18 -1.93 10.10 19.79
N ALA A 19 -2.24 8.82 20.01
CA ALA A 19 -2.06 7.82 18.98
C ALA A 19 -2.95 8.21 17.79
N THR A 20 -2.36 8.37 16.60
CA THR A 20 -3.13 8.57 15.37
C THR A 20 -4.12 7.42 15.22
N SER A 21 -5.40 7.73 15.35
CA SER A 21 -6.49 6.77 15.14
C SER A 21 -6.46 6.25 13.71
N ILE A 22 -6.75 4.96 13.53
CA ILE A 22 -6.81 4.38 12.19
C ILE A 22 -7.92 5.06 11.37
N SER A 23 -7.64 5.37 10.11
CA SER A 23 -8.59 6.01 9.18
C SER A 23 -8.34 5.53 7.75
N THR A 24 -9.33 5.66 6.88
CA THR A 24 -9.18 5.37 5.44
C THR A 24 -8.16 6.29 4.77
N ASN A 25 -8.09 7.55 5.17
CA ASN A 25 -7.05 8.48 4.72
C ASN A 25 -5.65 7.95 5.08
N LEU A 26 -5.44 7.52 6.32
CA LEU A 26 -4.17 6.93 6.72
C LEU A 26 -3.87 5.65 5.92
N LEU A 27 -4.88 4.80 5.69
CA LEU A 27 -4.72 3.59 4.88
C LEU A 27 -4.33 3.92 3.44
N ASN A 28 -5.00 4.88 2.80
CA ASN A 28 -4.68 5.35 1.45
C ASN A 28 -3.27 5.94 1.37
N ASP A 29 -2.88 6.73 2.37
CA ASP A 29 -1.53 7.31 2.49
C ASP A 29 -0.45 6.24 2.68
N GLN A 30 -0.78 5.08 3.26
CA GLN A 30 0.13 3.94 3.31
C GLN A 30 0.12 3.19 1.98
N LEU A 31 -1.04 2.81 1.45
CA LEU A 31 -1.18 2.05 0.21
C LEU A 31 -0.43 2.69 -0.96
N LYS A 32 -0.43 4.03 -1.07
CA LYS A 32 0.21 4.79 -2.15
C LYS A 32 1.68 5.14 -1.91
N ARG A 33 2.41 4.30 -1.17
CA ARG A 33 3.87 4.45 -0.92
C ARG A 33 4.69 3.51 -1.79
N ASN A 34 5.95 3.86 -1.95
CA ASN A 34 6.90 2.97 -2.61
C ASN A 34 7.27 1.81 -1.68
N TYR A 35 7.20 0.59 -2.21
CA TYR A 35 7.48 -0.63 -1.48
C TYR A 35 8.46 -1.52 -2.23
N SER A 36 9.26 -2.26 -1.48
CA SER A 36 9.92 -3.46 -1.98
C SER A 36 9.09 -4.67 -1.56
N PHE A 37 8.98 -5.68 -2.42
CA PHE A 37 8.19 -6.87 -2.13
C PHE A 37 8.95 -8.16 -2.41
N VAL A 38 8.51 -9.22 -1.72
CA VAL A 38 8.80 -10.61 -2.06
C VAL A 38 7.44 -11.30 -2.11
N GLU A 39 7.09 -11.81 -3.29
CA GLU A 39 5.86 -12.55 -3.53
C GLU A 39 6.17 -14.06 -3.47
N ARG A 40 5.22 -14.84 -2.95
CA ARG A 40 5.28 -16.29 -3.00
C ARG A 40 3.95 -16.80 -3.53
N SER A 41 3.98 -17.58 -4.59
CA SER A 41 2.80 -18.18 -5.20
C SER A 41 2.94 -19.69 -5.25
N LEU A 42 1.82 -20.39 -5.09
CA LEU A 42 1.77 -21.84 -5.27
C LEU A 42 1.24 -22.11 -6.67
N ASN A 43 2.08 -22.70 -7.53
CA ASN A 43 1.61 -23.30 -8.76
C ASN A 43 1.00 -24.67 -8.41
N GLU A 44 -0.33 -24.74 -8.35
CA GLU A 44 -1.04 -25.98 -8.00
C GLU A 44 -0.79 -27.12 -9.00
N SER A 45 -0.61 -26.79 -10.28
CA SER A 45 -0.40 -27.79 -11.33
C SER A 45 0.95 -28.48 -11.19
N GLU A 46 1.98 -27.73 -10.82
CA GLU A 46 3.35 -28.23 -10.65
C GLU A 46 3.67 -28.60 -9.20
N MET A 47 2.76 -28.31 -8.25
CA MET A 47 2.96 -28.38 -6.80
C MET A 47 4.27 -27.69 -6.35
N GLN A 48 4.60 -26.58 -6.99
CA GLN A 48 5.84 -25.84 -6.76
C GLN A 48 5.55 -24.44 -6.22
N ILE A 49 6.42 -23.97 -5.33
CA ILE A 49 6.37 -22.60 -4.81
C ILE A 49 7.27 -21.74 -5.69
N GLY A 50 6.66 -20.82 -6.42
CA GLY A 50 7.35 -19.71 -7.08
C GLY A 50 7.64 -18.61 -6.08
N ASN A 51 8.77 -17.92 -6.26
CA ASN A 51 9.04 -16.68 -5.55
C ASN A 51 9.42 -15.61 -6.57
N SER A 52 8.86 -14.42 -6.41
CA SER A 52 9.25 -13.22 -7.15
C SER A 52 9.68 -12.13 -6.18
N ALA A 53 10.52 -11.22 -6.62
CA ALA A 53 10.89 -10.06 -5.82
C ALA A 53 10.98 -8.81 -6.68
N GLY A 54 10.66 -7.67 -6.09
CA GLY A 54 10.51 -6.46 -6.87
C GLY A 54 10.22 -5.20 -6.07
N LYS A 55 9.74 -4.20 -6.79
CA LYS A 55 9.34 -2.90 -6.25
C LYS A 55 7.99 -2.46 -6.80
N ILE A 56 7.21 -1.79 -5.97
CA ILE A 56 6.02 -1.04 -6.36
C ILE A 56 6.34 0.43 -6.14
N LEU A 57 6.12 1.25 -7.15
CA LEU A 57 6.38 2.68 -7.13
C LEU A 57 5.11 3.43 -7.54
N PHE A 58 4.74 4.45 -6.78
CA PHE A 58 3.61 5.32 -7.10
C PHE A 58 4.14 6.67 -7.58
N LYS A 59 3.77 7.08 -8.79
CA LYS A 59 4.25 8.33 -9.39
C LYS A 59 3.21 8.89 -10.36
N ASN A 60 2.85 10.17 -10.18
CA ASN A 60 1.99 10.91 -11.11
C ASN A 60 0.69 10.13 -11.47
N ASP A 61 -0.01 9.61 -10.46
CA ASP A 61 -1.23 8.79 -10.62
C ASP A 61 -1.05 7.46 -11.38
N GLU A 62 0.20 7.01 -11.52
CA GLU A 62 0.54 5.70 -12.07
C GLU A 62 1.15 4.80 -10.99
N VAL A 63 0.88 3.51 -11.13
CA VAL A 63 1.52 2.45 -10.36
C VAL A 63 2.50 1.73 -11.28
N ILE A 64 3.77 1.70 -10.87
CA ILE A 64 4.83 1.01 -11.58
C ILE A 64 5.26 -0.19 -10.74
N ILE A 65 5.11 -1.40 -11.28
CA ILE A 65 5.56 -2.63 -10.63
C ILE A 65 6.76 -3.16 -11.41
N GLN A 66 7.89 -3.32 -10.72
CA GLN A 66 9.11 -3.86 -11.29
C GLN A 66 9.39 -5.20 -10.65
N VAL A 67 9.13 -6.28 -11.36
CA VAL A 67 9.53 -7.63 -10.98
C VAL A 67 11.00 -7.79 -11.36
N LEU A 68 11.89 -7.81 -10.36
CA LEU A 68 13.34 -7.87 -10.58
C LEU A 68 13.84 -9.32 -10.71
N THR A 69 13.18 -10.27 -10.05
CA THR A 69 13.51 -11.69 -10.17
C THR A 69 12.23 -12.53 -10.19
N PRO A 70 12.22 -13.66 -10.92
CA PRO A 70 13.30 -14.17 -11.78
C PRO A 70 13.22 -13.69 -13.24
N PHE A 71 12.11 -13.08 -13.67
CA PHE A 71 11.80 -12.87 -15.09
C PHE A 71 12.05 -11.45 -15.62
N GLU A 72 12.37 -10.48 -14.75
CA GLU A 72 12.61 -9.08 -15.15
C GLU A 72 11.46 -8.49 -15.99
N GLU A 73 10.36 -8.11 -15.32
CA GLU A 73 9.16 -7.60 -15.97
C GLU A 73 8.72 -6.28 -15.36
N ASN A 74 8.26 -5.34 -16.20
CA ASN A 74 7.77 -4.05 -15.76
C ASN A 74 6.29 -3.89 -16.12
N TYR A 75 5.50 -3.49 -15.13
CA TYR A 75 4.11 -3.12 -15.30
C TYR A 75 3.97 -1.62 -15.08
N ARG A 76 3.22 -0.95 -15.95
CA ARG A 76 2.81 0.44 -15.80
C ARG A 76 1.30 0.50 -15.87
N ILE A 77 0.69 0.85 -14.74
CA ILE A 77 -0.75 0.83 -14.53
C ILE A 77 -1.19 2.29 -14.34
N ASN A 78 -2.19 2.72 -15.10
CA ASN A 78 -2.89 3.98 -14.89
C ASN A 78 -4.40 3.71 -14.79
N LYS A 79 -5.28 4.70 -15.02
CA LYS A 79 -6.74 4.49 -14.94
C LYS A 79 -7.34 3.81 -16.17
N GLU A 80 -6.63 3.79 -17.29
CA GLU A 80 -7.15 3.35 -18.57
C GLU A 80 -6.54 2.00 -18.99
N THR A 81 -5.26 1.78 -18.67
CA THR A 81 -4.48 0.70 -19.24
C THR A 81 -3.47 0.11 -18.26
N ILE A 82 -3.10 -1.13 -18.53
CA ILE A 82 -1.92 -1.81 -18.00
C ILE A 82 -0.98 -2.09 -19.17
N GLU A 83 0.20 -1.45 -19.18
CA GLU A 83 1.31 -1.84 -20.06
C GLU A 83 2.18 -2.87 -19.31
N ILE A 84 2.44 -3.99 -19.95
CA ILE A 84 3.33 -5.06 -19.49
C ILE A 84 4.52 -5.10 -20.44
N HIS A 85 5.73 -5.01 -19.89
CA HIS A 85 6.98 -5.09 -20.63
C HIS A 85 7.84 -6.22 -20.07
N ASP A 86 7.94 -7.30 -20.84
CA ASP A 86 8.95 -8.35 -20.64
C ASP A 86 10.31 -7.78 -21.08
N VAL A 87 11.19 -7.54 -20.13
CA VAL A 87 12.49 -6.90 -20.38
C VAL A 87 13.45 -7.86 -21.07
N PHE A 88 13.37 -9.14 -20.74
CA PHE A 88 14.27 -10.16 -21.29
C PHE A 88 14.04 -10.38 -22.78
N LEU A 89 12.77 -10.41 -23.20
CA LEU A 89 12.38 -10.60 -24.59
C LEU A 89 12.15 -9.29 -25.36
N ASP A 90 12.19 -8.15 -24.67
CA ASP A 90 11.84 -6.82 -25.18
C ASP A 90 10.46 -6.78 -25.85
N GLN A 91 9.47 -7.39 -25.20
CA GLN A 91 8.09 -7.47 -25.71
C GLN A 91 7.14 -6.67 -24.84
N LYS A 92 6.19 -5.99 -25.50
CA LYS A 92 5.19 -5.16 -24.84
C LYS A 92 3.78 -5.60 -25.17
N GLN A 93 2.93 -5.60 -24.16
CA GLN A 93 1.50 -5.79 -24.27
C GLN A 93 0.77 -4.70 -23.52
N THR A 94 -0.34 -4.21 -24.07
CA THR A 94 -1.23 -3.26 -23.39
C THR A 94 -2.60 -3.88 -23.26
N ILE A 95 -3.19 -3.77 -22.08
CA ILE A 95 -4.53 -4.25 -21.76
C ILE A 95 -5.35 -3.06 -21.25
N GLU A 96 -6.57 -2.89 -21.74
CA GLU A 96 -7.50 -1.87 -21.22
C GLU A 96 -8.06 -2.34 -19.87
N ILE A 97 -8.11 -1.45 -18.88
CA ILE A 97 -8.53 -1.79 -17.51
C ILE A 97 -9.99 -2.17 -17.43
N ASP A 98 -10.85 -1.59 -18.27
CA ASP A 98 -12.27 -1.94 -18.35
C ASP A 98 -12.52 -3.41 -18.76
N GLN A 99 -11.52 -4.08 -19.32
CA GLN A 99 -11.54 -5.51 -19.63
C GLN A 99 -11.18 -6.40 -18.43
N ILE A 100 -10.68 -5.81 -17.33
CA ILE A 100 -10.22 -6.51 -16.13
C ILE A 100 -11.15 -6.16 -14.95
N ASN A 101 -11.96 -7.12 -14.52
CA ASN A 101 -12.74 -6.99 -13.30
C ASN A 101 -11.93 -7.44 -12.07
N ASN A 102 -11.19 -6.52 -11.43
CA ASN A 102 -10.34 -6.84 -10.28
C ASN A 102 -10.39 -5.76 -9.18
N PHE A 103 -11.12 -6.08 -8.12
CA PHE A 103 -11.26 -5.24 -6.92
C PHE A 103 -9.93 -4.75 -6.32
N PHE A 104 -8.88 -5.57 -6.29
CA PHE A 104 -7.60 -5.15 -5.73
C PHE A 104 -6.88 -4.13 -6.62
N LEU A 105 -7.06 -4.23 -7.93
CA LEU A 105 -6.52 -3.25 -8.87
C LEU A 105 -7.20 -1.89 -8.66
N ASP A 106 -8.52 -1.89 -8.49
CA ASP A 106 -9.31 -0.69 -8.23
C ASP A 106 -8.84 0.00 -6.93
N LEU A 107 -8.67 -0.79 -5.86
CA LEU A 107 -8.14 -0.28 -4.58
C LEU A 107 -6.72 0.29 -4.71
N LEU A 108 -5.88 -0.29 -5.57
CA LEU A 108 -4.51 0.16 -5.76
C LEU A 108 -4.45 1.49 -6.53
N ILE A 109 -5.32 1.65 -7.53
CA ILE A 109 -5.38 2.83 -8.40
C ILE A 109 -6.12 3.98 -7.69
N GLU A 110 -7.35 3.73 -7.24
CA GLU A 110 -8.24 4.76 -6.71
C GLU A 110 -8.03 4.97 -5.21
N GLY A 111 -7.76 3.89 -4.47
CA GLY A 111 -7.74 3.88 -3.01
C GLY A 111 -9.05 3.37 -2.43
N VAL A 112 -9.13 3.37 -1.10
CA VAL A 112 -10.33 3.04 -0.35
C VAL A 112 -11.20 4.28 -0.22
N ASP A 113 -12.45 4.16 -0.64
CA ASP A 113 -13.51 5.15 -0.60
C ASP A 113 -14.59 4.67 0.40
N GLU A 114 -14.90 5.51 1.38
CA GLU A 114 -15.92 5.22 2.39
C GLU A 114 -17.34 5.28 1.81
N ASP A 115 -17.52 6.03 0.72
CA ASP A 115 -18.80 6.27 0.06
C ASP A 115 -19.01 5.36 -1.17
N SER A 116 -18.15 4.35 -1.35
CA SER A 116 -18.24 3.41 -2.47
C SER A 116 -19.58 2.66 -2.51
N GLU A 117 -20.15 2.52 -3.71
CA GLU A 117 -21.36 1.71 -3.93
C GLU A 117 -21.05 0.20 -4.04
N THR A 118 -19.78 -0.18 -4.22
CA THR A 118 -19.38 -1.57 -4.53
C THR A 118 -18.86 -2.35 -3.34
N TYR A 119 -18.48 -1.68 -2.25
CA TYR A 119 -18.01 -2.29 -0.99
C TYR A 119 -18.36 -1.42 0.21
N SER A 120 -18.10 -1.91 1.44
CA SER A 120 -18.43 -1.16 2.65
C SER A 120 -17.23 -1.08 3.59
N VAL A 121 -16.85 0.12 3.99
CA VAL A 121 -15.77 0.31 4.95
C VAL A 121 -16.30 0.34 6.38
N ARG A 122 -15.65 -0.39 7.29
CA ARG A 122 -15.96 -0.39 8.73
C ARG A 122 -14.69 -0.30 9.55
N ILE A 123 -14.62 0.69 10.44
CA ILE A 123 -13.58 0.78 11.46
C ILE A 123 -14.00 -0.09 12.65
N ILE A 124 -13.21 -1.12 12.93
CA ILE A 124 -13.41 -2.05 14.03
C ILE A 124 -12.35 -1.73 15.10
N GLN A 125 -12.80 -1.40 16.31
CA GLN A 125 -11.95 -1.26 17.51
C GLN A 125 -10.70 -0.39 17.29
N ASP A 126 -10.82 0.91 16.99
CA ASP A 126 -9.76 1.94 16.90
C ASP A 126 -8.42 1.59 16.17
N SER A 127 -8.27 0.40 15.60
CA SER A 127 -7.01 -0.16 15.11
C SER A 127 -7.18 -1.14 13.95
N THR A 128 -8.42 -1.44 13.53
CA THR A 128 -8.70 -2.36 12.42
C THR A 128 -9.63 -1.68 11.42
N ILE A 129 -9.30 -1.76 10.13
CA ILE A 129 -10.20 -1.39 9.04
C ILE A 129 -10.62 -2.67 8.32
N LYS A 130 -11.92 -2.82 8.11
CA LYS A 130 -12.50 -3.85 7.25
C LYS A 130 -13.09 -3.16 6.01
N ILE A 131 -12.79 -3.71 4.85
CA ILE A 131 -13.33 -3.32 3.54
C ILE A 131 -14.15 -4.51 3.03
#